data_AF-A0A258CSK7-F1
#
_entry.id   AF-A0A258CSK7-F1
#
_cell.length_a   1.000
_cell.length_b   1.000
_cell.length_c   1.000
_cell.angle_alpha   90.00
_cell.angle_beta   90.00
_cell.angle_gamma   90.00
#
_symmetry.space_group_name_H-M   'P 1'
#
loop_
_entity.id
_entity.type
_entity.pdbx_description
1 polymer ?
#
loop_
_entity_poly.entity_id
_entity_poly.type
_entity_poly.pdbx_seq_one_letter_code
_entity_poly.pdbx_strand_id
1 'polypeptide(L)'
;MHERTDGNDLSVGTRDIPKIAQAHQSDYALFVTSRGTYASGGRVATAVGLSLLGVAIPLGQQQVYASLVDLRTGRVIWFNVAIAGPSADMREAAGSASLVGSLLKDLPL
;
A
#
# COMPACT_ATOMS: atom_id res chain seq x y z
N MET A 1 -7.55 9.47 31.25
CA MET A 1 -7.99 9.46 29.84
C MET A 1 -7.08 8.48 29.12
N HIS A 2 -7.58 7.30 28.82
CA HIS A 2 -6.80 6.14 28.38
C HIS A 2 -6.99 6.02 26.87
N GLU A 3 -5.95 6.35 26.10
CA GLU A 3 -5.99 6.29 24.63
C GLU A 3 -5.77 4.84 24.20
N ARG A 4 -6.78 4.25 23.57
CA ARG A 4 -6.76 2.91 23.01
C ARG A 4 -6.37 3.07 21.55
N THR A 5 -5.12 2.77 21.20
CA THR A 5 -4.68 2.69 19.81
C THR A 5 -5.13 1.34 19.26
N ASP A 6 -6.23 1.32 18.53
CA ASP A 6 -6.58 0.19 17.69
C ASP A 6 -5.64 0.17 16.47
N GLY A 7 -5.21 -1.03 16.07
CA GLY A 7 -4.15 -1.27 15.10
C GLY A 7 -4.47 -0.90 13.64
N ASN A 8 -5.27 0.15 13.42
CA ASN A 8 -5.63 0.69 12.11
C ASN A 8 -5.44 2.22 12.03
N ASP A 9 -4.78 2.85 13.01
CA ASP A 9 -4.44 4.26 12.93
C ASP A 9 -3.32 4.51 11.90
N LEU A 10 -3.71 4.90 10.68
CA LEU A 10 -2.80 5.34 9.62
C LEU A 10 -2.41 6.82 9.77
N SER A 11 -2.84 7.50 10.84
CA SER A 11 -2.18 8.73 11.20
C SER A 11 -0.83 8.36 11.78
N VAL A 12 0.26 8.63 11.05
CA VAL A 12 1.43 9.14 11.77
C VAL A 12 0.88 10.37 12.46
N GLY A 13 0.60 10.25 13.76
CA GLY A 13 -0.03 11.30 14.52
C GLY A 13 0.72 12.58 14.19
N THR A 14 0.03 13.59 13.68
CA THR A 14 0.60 14.80 13.07
C THR A 14 1.62 15.50 13.99
N ARG A 15 1.61 15.16 15.28
CA ARG A 15 2.55 15.54 16.34
C ARG A 15 3.99 15.05 16.13
N ASP A 16 4.21 13.98 15.36
CA ASP A 16 5.56 13.40 15.17
C ASP A 16 6.25 13.89 13.89
N ILE A 17 5.52 14.52 12.96
CA ILE A 17 6.05 15.10 11.72
C ILE A 17 7.22 16.07 11.98
N PRO A 18 7.15 17.01 12.96
CA PRO A 18 8.27 17.91 13.26
C PRO A 18 9.53 17.18 13.77
N LYS A 19 9.38 16.05 14.47
CA LYS A 19 10.51 15.26 14.98
C LYS A 19 11.23 14.55 13.84
N ILE A 20 10.49 13.99 12.88
CA ILE A 20 11.03 13.32 11.69
C ILE A 20 11.83 14.31 10.84
N ALA A 21 11.29 15.52 10.63
CA ALA A 21 11.97 16.58 9.87
C ALA A 21 13.30 16.99 10.51
N GLN A 22 13.32 17.21 11.83
CA GLN A 22 14.53 17.60 12.57
C GLN A 22 15.59 16.50 12.63
N ALA A 23 15.18 15.24 12.77
CA ALA A 23 16.11 14.12 12.86
C ALA A 23 16.84 13.83 11.53
N HIS A 24 16.20 14.08 10.40
CA HIS A 24 16.71 13.67 9.08
C HIS A 24 17.08 14.81 8.14
N GLN A 25 16.87 16.07 8.53
CA GLN A 25 17.08 17.25 7.67
C GLN A 25 16.38 17.13 6.30
N SER A 26 15.22 16.46 6.26
CA SER A 26 14.44 16.24 5.05
C SER A 26 13.29 17.24 4.93
N ASP A 27 13.00 17.68 3.70
CA ASP A 27 11.86 18.57 3.40
C ASP A 27 10.55 17.82 3.16
N TYR A 28 10.66 16.55 2.77
CA TYR A 28 9.52 15.70 2.43
C TYR A 28 9.62 14.34 3.11
N ALA A 29 8.48 13.73 3.39
CA ALA A 29 8.37 12.33 3.81
C ALA A 29 7.39 11.59 2.92
N LEU A 30 7.79 10.40 2.46
CA LEU A 30 6.92 9.47 1.74
C LEU A 30 6.40 8.42 2.73
N PHE A 31 5.08 8.36 2.89
CA PHE A 31 4.43 7.30 3.67
C PHE A 31 3.86 6.26 2.73
N VAL A 32 4.16 4.99 2.98
CA VAL A 32 3.68 3.86 2.18
C VAL A 32 2.96 2.87 3.10
N THR A 33 1.75 2.49 2.72
CA THR A 33 0.97 1.47 3.45
C THR A 33 0.38 0.45 2.48
N SER A 34 0.55 -0.83 2.81
CA SER A 34 0.05 -1.94 2.00
C SER A 34 -1.01 -2.73 2.75
N ARG A 35 -2.05 -3.18 2.03
CA ARG A 35 -3.08 -4.07 2.56
C ARG A 35 -3.37 -5.13 1.52
N GLY A 36 -3.52 -6.37 1.95
CA GLY A 36 -3.81 -7.44 1.01
C GLY A 36 -4.38 -8.70 1.65
N THR A 37 -5.22 -9.38 0.89
CA THR A 37 -5.72 -10.73 1.19
C THR A 37 -5.21 -11.68 0.11
N TYR A 38 -4.76 -12.87 0.50
CA TYR A 38 -4.12 -13.84 -0.39
C TYR A 38 -4.95 -15.12 -0.47
N ALA A 39 -5.11 -15.68 -1.66
CA ALA A 39 -5.66 -17.02 -1.82
C ALA A 39 -4.57 -18.08 -1.66
N SER A 40 -4.93 -19.21 -1.04
CA SER A 40 -4.09 -20.41 -1.05
C SER A 40 -4.05 -21.03 -2.45
N GLY A 41 -3.02 -21.83 -2.74
CA GLY A 41 -2.90 -22.54 -4.02
C GLY A 41 -4.13 -23.42 -4.34
N GLY A 42 -4.69 -24.10 -3.32
CA GLY A 42 -5.92 -24.87 -3.48
C GLY A 42 -7.12 -24.00 -3.87
N ARG A 43 -7.28 -22.81 -3.26
CA ARG A 43 -8.37 -21.89 -3.60
C ARG A 43 -8.21 -21.30 -5.00
N VAL A 44 -6.97 -21.04 -5.43
CA VAL A 44 -6.67 -20.64 -6.82
C VAL A 44 -7.06 -21.76 -7.79
N ALA A 45 -6.64 -23.01 -7.53
CA ALA A 45 -6.98 -24.14 -8.38
C ALA A 45 -8.51 -24.36 -8.48
N THR A 46 -9.24 -24.24 -7.37
CA THR A 46 -10.70 -24.30 -7.36
C THR A 46 -11.33 -23.18 -8.20
N ALA A 47 -10.84 -21.94 -8.09
CA ALA A 47 -11.35 -20.83 -8.88
C ALA A 47 -11.12 -21.04 -10.38
N VAL A 48 -9.95 -21.55 -10.78
CA VAL A 48 -9.68 -21.90 -12.18
C VAL A 48 -10.63 -22.99 -12.66
N GLY A 49 -10.80 -24.07 -11.90
CA GLY A 49 -11.73 -25.15 -12.26
C GLY A 49 -13.18 -24.68 -12.41
N LEU A 50 -13.66 -23.84 -11.50
CA LEU A 50 -15.01 -23.29 -11.55
C LEU A 50 -15.18 -22.22 -12.64
N SER A 51 -14.12 -21.52 -13.03
CA SER A 51 -14.17 -20.56 -14.14
C SER A 51 -14.51 -21.23 -15.48
N LEU A 52 -14.11 -22.49 -15.68
CA LEU A 52 -14.47 -23.28 -16.86
C LEU A 52 -15.99 -23.57 -16.92
N LEU A 53 -16.67 -23.52 -15.78
CA LEU A 53 -18.13 -23.65 -15.65
C LEU A 53 -18.83 -22.27 -15.67
N GLY A 54 -18.09 -21.19 -15.95
CA GLY A 54 -18.61 -19.82 -15.96
C GLY A 54 -18.74 -19.17 -14.58
N VAL A 55 -18.15 -19.76 -13.54
CA VAL A 55 -18.23 -19.25 -12.16
C VAL A 55 -16.94 -18.52 -11.78
N ALA A 56 -17.06 -17.22 -11.48
CA ALA A 56 -15.95 -16.41 -11.02
C ALA A 56 -15.88 -16.37 -9.48
N ILE A 57 -14.70 -16.66 -8.92
CA ILE A 57 -14.45 -16.57 -7.47
C ILE A 57 -13.38 -15.51 -7.20
N PRO A 58 -13.64 -14.53 -6.31
CA PRO A 58 -12.61 -13.60 -5.87
C PRO A 58 -11.45 -14.32 -5.17
N LEU A 59 -10.22 -14.07 -5.64
CA LEU A 59 -8.98 -14.66 -5.12
C LEU A 59 -8.24 -13.75 -4.12
N GLY A 60 -8.88 -12.67 -3.69
CA GLY A 60 -8.29 -11.63 -2.87
C GLY A 60 -7.77 -10.48 -3.70
N GLN A 61 -7.43 -9.39 -3.01
CA GLN A 61 -6.89 -8.16 -3.59
C GLN A 61 -5.71 -7.69 -2.75
N GLN A 62 -4.75 -7.04 -3.40
CA GLN A 62 -3.59 -6.44 -2.76
C GLN A 62 -3.45 -5.02 -3.28
N GLN A 63 -3.28 -4.06 -2.37
CA GLN A 63 -3.23 -2.65 -2.69
C GLN A 63 -2.18 -1.95 -1.84
N VAL A 64 -1.55 -0.95 -2.42
CA VAL A 64 -0.56 -0.09 -1.76
C VAL A 64 -0.93 1.35 -1.99
N TYR A 65 -0.87 2.14 -0.92
CA TYR A 65 -1.12 3.57 -0.93
C TYR A 65 0.17 4.30 -0.61
N ALA A 66 0.42 5.40 -1.30
CA ALA A 66 1.55 6.27 -1.05
C ALA A 66 1.12 7.73 -0.94
N SER A 67 1.64 8.43 0.05
CA SER A 67 1.44 9.88 0.23
C SER A 67 2.79 10.56 0.44
N LEU A 68 3.07 11.56 -0.39
CA LEU A 68 4.22 12.45 -0.21
C LEU A 68 3.75 13.67 0.58
N VAL A 69 4.37 13.92 1.72
CA VAL A 69 4.03 14.98 2.66
C VAL A 69 5.17 16.00 2.72
N ASP A 70 4.83 17.27 2.52
CA ASP A 70 5.70 18.40 2.83
C ASP A 70 5.83 18.51 4.36
N LEU A 71 7.03 18.33 4.89
CA LEU A 71 7.29 18.29 6.32
C LEU A 71 7.26 19.68 6.98
N ARG A 72 7.39 20.76 6.20
CA ARG A 72 7.33 22.14 6.70
C ARG A 72 5.89 22.55 6.97
N THR A 73 4.95 22.09 6.14
CA THR A 73 3.53 22.46 6.19
C THR A 73 2.61 21.35 6.70
N GLY A 74 3.08 20.09 6.68
CA GLY A 74 2.30 18.90 6.99
C GLY A 74 1.29 18.50 5.90
N ARG A 75 1.36 19.10 4.71
CA ARG A 75 0.38 18.85 3.63
C ARG A 75 0.80 17.68 2.76
N VAL A 76 -0.17 16.85 2.37
CA VAL A 76 0.02 15.86 1.30
C VAL A 76 0.07 16.62 -0.03
N ILE A 77 1.21 16.53 -0.72
CA ILE A 77 1.45 17.21 -2.01
C ILE A 77 1.35 16.26 -3.20
N TRP A 78 1.40 14.95 -2.96
CA TRP A 78 1.17 13.93 -3.96
C TRP A 78 0.62 12.67 -3.29
N PHE A 79 -0.21 11.94 -4.02
CA PHE A 79 -0.80 10.69 -3.57
C PHE A 79 -0.99 9.75 -4.75
N ASN A 80 -0.73 8.46 -4.54
CA ASN A 80 -1.04 7.43 -5.52
C ASN A 80 -1.45 6.12 -4.84
N VAL A 81 -2.14 5.28 -5.62
CA VAL A 81 -2.55 3.93 -5.23
C VAL A 81 -2.15 2.95 -6.34
N ALA A 82 -1.56 1.82 -5.95
CA ALA A 82 -1.27 0.72 -6.84
C ALA A 82 -2.03 -0.52 -6.40
N ILE A 83 -2.65 -1.21 -7.35
CA ILE A 83 -3.35 -2.48 -7.13
C ILE A 83 -2.56 -3.57 -7.81
N ALA A 84 -2.31 -4.67 -7.10
CA ALA A 84 -1.62 -5.81 -7.68
C ALA A 84 -2.43 -6.41 -8.81
N GLY A 85 -1.77 -6.65 -9.95
CA GLY A 85 -2.35 -7.45 -11.02
C GLY A 85 -2.50 -8.93 -10.62
N PRO A 86 -3.28 -9.72 -11.36
CA PRO A 86 -3.52 -11.14 -11.07
C PRO A 86 -2.26 -12.00 -10.95
N SER A 87 -1.18 -11.61 -11.64
CA SER A 87 0.13 -12.29 -11.64
C SER A 87 1.23 -11.52 -10.89
N ALA A 88 0.88 -10.44 -10.20
CA ALA A 88 1.83 -9.56 -9.53
C ALA A 88 1.69 -9.68 -7.99
N ASP A 89 1.76 -10.90 -7.47
CA ASP A 89 1.69 -11.13 -6.02
C ASP A 89 2.81 -10.35 -5.31
N MET A 90 2.43 -9.47 -4.38
CA MET A 90 3.36 -8.66 -3.59
C MET A 90 4.40 -9.48 -2.83
N ARG A 91 4.13 -10.75 -2.51
CA ARG A 91 5.09 -11.62 -1.82
C ARG A 91 6.26 -12.03 -2.69
N GLU A 92 6.08 -11.96 -4.01
CA GLU A 92 7.10 -12.29 -4.98
C GLU A 92 7.89 -11.05 -5.38
N ALA A 93 9.20 -11.19 -5.54
CA ALA A 93 10.09 -10.06 -5.83
C ALA A 93 9.67 -9.29 -7.10
N ALA A 94 9.31 -10.01 -8.17
CA ALA A 94 8.87 -9.41 -9.42
C ALA A 94 7.52 -8.68 -9.27
N GLY A 95 6.57 -9.26 -8.52
CA GLY A 95 5.27 -8.64 -8.26
C GLY A 95 5.41 -7.35 -7.46
N SER A 96 6.21 -7.40 -6.39
CA SER A 96 6.60 -6.23 -5.59
C SER A 96 7.24 -5.13 -6.45
N ALA A 97 8.20 -5.46 -7.31
CA ALA A 97 8.88 -4.47 -8.16
C ALA A 97 7.89 -3.79 -9.14
N SER A 98 7.00 -4.56 -9.77
CA SER A 98 5.97 -4.02 -10.65
C SER A 98 4.99 -3.10 -9.91
N LEU A 99 4.62 -3.44 -8.68
CA LEU A 99 3.77 -2.63 -7.83
C LEU A 99 4.44 -1.33 -7.43
N VAL A 100 5.71 -1.36 -7.03
CA VAL A 100 6.48 -0.15 -6.70
C VAL A 100 6.58 0.77 -7.91
N GLY A 101 6.85 0.22 -9.10
CA GLY A 101 6.87 1.02 -10.34
C GLY A 101 5.53 1.69 -10.63
N SER A 102 4.42 0.99 -10.39
CA SER A 102 3.08 1.56 -10.54
C SER A 102 2.75 2.58 -9.46
N LEU A 103 3.20 2.33 -8.23
CA LEU A 103 2.94 3.16 -7.06
C LEU A 103 3.68 4.49 -7.13
N LEU A 104 4.93 4.49 -7.57
CA LEU A 104 5.77 5.68 -7.65
C LEU A 104 5.63 6.42 -8.99
N LYS A 105 4.67 6.02 -9.83
CA LYS A 105 4.38 6.68 -11.09
C LYS A 105 3.99 8.13 -10.85
N ASP A 106 4.56 9.03 -11.67
CA ASP A 106 4.30 10.48 -11.64
C ASP A 106 4.63 11.13 -10.29
N LEU A 107 5.45 10.48 -9.46
CA LEU A 107 5.96 11.06 -8.21
C LEU A 107 6.81 12.31 -8.54
N PRO A 108 6.53 13.48 -7.93
CA PRO A 108 7.22 14.72 -8.23
C PRO A 108 8.56 14.81 -7.47
N LEU A 109 9.57 14.08 -7.95
CA LEU A 109 10.96 14.15 -7.50
C LEU A 109 11.90 14.51 -8.66
#